data_AF-A0A2D4L4S5-F1
#
_entry.id   AF-A0A2D4L4S5-F1
#
_cell.length_a   1.000
_cell.length_b   1.000
_cell.length_c   1.000
_cell.angle_alpha   90.00
_cell.angle_beta   90.00
_cell.angle_gamma   90.00
#
_symmetry.space_group_name_H-M   'P 1'
#
loop_
_entity.id
_entity.type
_entity.pdbx_description
1 polymer ?
#
loop_
_entity_poly.entity_id
_entity_poly.type
_entity_poly.pdbx_seq_one_letter_code
_entity_poly.pdbx_strand_id
1 'polypeptide(L)'
;NQREFVQRFQRRVEDKKALPMLAAACPGWICYAEKTHGSFIIPYISTTRSPQQIMGSLIKDHFAKQQSLAPDQIYHVTVMPCYDKKLEASRPDFFIEKHQTREVDCVITTGEVLKLL
;
A
#
# COMPACT_ATOMS: atom_id res chain seq x y z
N ASN A 1 2.84 -8.44 -7.93
CA ASN A 1 2.47 -9.24 -9.13
C ASN A 1 3.75 -9.64 -9.84
N GLN A 2 4.04 -10.93 -10.05
CA GLN A 2 5.28 -11.38 -10.72
C GLN A 2 5.47 -10.78 -12.13
N ARG A 3 4.39 -10.32 -12.78
CA ARG A 3 4.43 -9.65 -14.09
C ARG A 3 5.34 -8.42 -14.11
N GLU A 4 5.39 -7.61 -13.05
CA GLU A 4 6.25 -6.42 -12.99
C GLU A 4 7.73 -6.83 -13.11
N PHE A 5 8.13 -7.87 -12.38
CA PHE A 5 9.49 -8.39 -12.44
C PHE A 5 9.81 -8.91 -13.85
N VAL A 6 8.92 -9.70 -14.46
CA VAL A 6 9.13 -10.24 -15.81
C VAL A 6 9.32 -9.11 -16.83
N GLN A 7 8.49 -8.06 -16.76
CA GLN A 7 8.59 -6.89 -17.65
C GLN A 7 9.92 -6.14 -17.45
N ARG A 8 10.30 -5.85 -16.20
CA ARG A 8 11.59 -5.20 -15.88
C ARG A 8 12.77 -6.06 -16.33
N PHE A 9 12.70 -7.38 -16.13
CA PHE A 9 13.75 -8.31 -16.53
C PHE A 9 13.93 -8.35 -18.05
N GLN A 10 12.84 -8.32 -18.82
CA GLN A 10 12.90 -8.29 -20.29
C GLN A 10 13.62 -7.05 -20.82
N ARG A 11 13.33 -5.86 -20.27
CA ARG A 11 13.92 -4.60 -20.72
C ARG A 11 15.27 -4.23 -20.06
N ARG A 12 15.86 -5.11 -19.25
CA ARG A 12 17.07 -4.80 -18.44
C ARG A 12 18.29 -4.34 -19.24
N VAL A 13 18.37 -4.69 -20.53
CA VAL A 13 19.46 -4.29 -21.42
C VAL A 13 19.29 -2.84 -21.88
N GLU A 14 18.05 -2.42 -22.11
CA GLU A 14 17.69 -1.08 -22.59
C GLU A 14 17.52 -0.07 -21.44
N ASP A 15 16.94 -0.53 -20.33
CA ASP A 15 16.68 0.27 -19.12
C ASP A 15 17.59 -0.21 -17.98
N LYS A 16 18.69 0.51 -17.77
CA LYS A 16 19.63 0.24 -16.66
C LYS A 16 19.00 0.42 -15.27
N LYS A 17 17.84 1.06 -15.17
CA LYS A 17 17.10 1.23 -13.91
C LYS A 17 16.04 0.14 -13.69
N ALA A 18 15.90 -0.81 -14.62
CA ALA A 18 14.93 -1.88 -14.50
C ALA A 18 15.27 -2.85 -13.37
N LEU A 19 16.55 -3.06 -13.07
CA LEU A 19 17.03 -3.97 -12.04
C LEU A 19 18.19 -3.35 -11.24
N PRO A 20 18.35 -3.67 -9.94
CA PRO A 20 17.55 -4.63 -9.15
C PRO A 20 16.13 -4.14 -8.85
N MET A 21 15.22 -5.05 -8.53
CA MET A 21 13.85 -4.70 -8.12
C MET A 21 13.70 -4.90 -6.62
N LEU A 22 13.39 -3.82 -5.90
CA LEU A 22 13.28 -3.77 -4.45
C LEU A 22 11.82 -3.86 -4.02
N ALA A 23 11.56 -4.57 -2.93
CA ALA A 23 10.21 -4.72 -2.39
C ALA A 23 9.66 -3.37 -1.88
N ALA A 24 8.33 -3.22 -1.89
CA ALA A 24 7.65 -1.99 -1.48
C ALA A 24 6.64 -2.17 -0.34
N ALA A 25 6.47 -3.41 0.17
CA ALA A 25 5.39 -3.72 1.11
C ALA A 25 5.61 -3.19 2.54
N CYS A 26 6.85 -2.86 2.91
CA CYS A 26 7.22 -2.35 4.23
C CYS A 26 7.24 -0.81 4.22
N PRO A 27 6.36 -0.13 4.98
CA PRO A 27 6.30 1.33 4.96
C PRO A 27 7.54 1.99 5.56
N GLY A 28 8.16 1.38 6.57
CA GLY A 28 9.42 1.87 7.14
C GLY A 28 10.56 1.89 6.12
N TRP A 29 10.65 0.86 5.27
CA TRP A 29 11.59 0.83 4.15
C TRP A 29 11.30 1.93 3.13
N ILE A 30 10.04 2.11 2.73
CA ILE A 30 9.66 3.17 1.78
C ILE A 30 10.02 4.55 2.34
N CYS A 31 9.70 4.82 3.60
CA CYS A 31 10.01 6.09 4.27
C CYS A 31 11.53 6.34 4.31
N TYR A 32 12.32 5.32 4.66
CA TYR A 32 13.79 5.41 4.63
C TYR A 32 14.31 5.67 3.22
N ALA A 33 13.83 4.93 2.23
CA ALA A 33 14.23 5.06 0.84
C ALA A 33 13.93 6.47 0.28
N GLU A 34 12.71 6.97 0.50
CA GLU A 34 12.29 8.31 0.08
C GLU A 34 13.11 9.42 0.75
N LYS A 35 13.35 9.33 2.06
CA LYS A 35 14.03 10.39 2.83
C LYS A 35 15.54 10.40 2.70
N THR A 36 16.17 9.22 2.61
CA THR A 36 17.63 9.11 2.65
C THR A 36 18.26 9.04 1.26
N HIS A 37 17.61 8.32 0.34
CA HIS A 37 18.20 8.03 -0.98
C HIS A 37 17.44 8.68 -2.14
N GLY A 38 16.19 9.08 -1.92
CA GLY A 38 15.39 9.88 -2.84
C GLY A 38 15.35 9.31 -4.27
N SER A 39 15.62 10.18 -5.24
CA SER A 39 15.51 9.87 -6.68
C SER A 39 16.44 8.77 -7.17
N PHE A 40 17.52 8.46 -6.42
CA PHE A 40 18.45 7.38 -6.78
C PHE A 40 17.80 6.00 -6.63
N ILE A 41 17.08 5.76 -5.53
CA ILE A 41 16.55 4.44 -5.20
C ILE A 41 15.12 4.19 -5.70
N ILE A 42 14.30 5.26 -5.78
CA ILE A 42 12.88 5.18 -6.16
C ILE A 42 12.63 4.38 -7.45
N PRO A 43 13.42 4.53 -8.53
CA PRO A 43 13.19 3.76 -9.77
C PRO A 43 13.28 2.24 -9.59
N TYR A 44 14.05 1.78 -8.61
CA TYR A 44 14.26 0.36 -8.34
C TYR A 44 13.18 -0.24 -7.44
N ILE A 45 12.34 0.57 -6.80
CA ILE A 45 11.26 0.09 -5.94
C ILE A 45 10.09 -0.42 -6.79
N SER A 46 9.52 -1.56 -6.38
CA SER A 46 8.32 -2.12 -6.98
C SER A 46 7.13 -1.16 -6.86
N THR A 47 6.33 -1.06 -7.91
CA THR A 47 5.08 -0.28 -7.88
C THR A 47 3.93 -1.03 -7.19
N THR A 48 4.16 -2.29 -6.79
CA THR A 48 3.16 -3.11 -6.10
C THR A 48 2.87 -2.53 -4.73
N ARG A 49 1.62 -2.12 -4.50
CA ARG A 49 1.11 -1.70 -3.18
C ARG A 49 1.21 -2.84 -2.15
N SER A 50 1.23 -2.52 -0.86
CA SER A 50 1.27 -3.56 0.18
C SER A 50 -0.05 -4.36 0.25
N PRO A 51 -0.05 -5.56 0.87
CA PRO A 51 -1.26 -6.38 1.00
C PRO A 51 -2.43 -5.66 1.69
N GLN A 52 -2.15 -4.88 2.75
CA GLN A 52 -3.14 -4.05 3.42
C GLN A 52 -3.83 -3.10 2.43
N GLN A 53 -3.02 -2.42 1.62
CA GLN A 53 -3.53 -1.41 0.71
C GLN A 53 -4.25 -2.01 -0.51
N ILE A 54 -3.76 -3.15 -1.01
CA ILE A 54 -4.47 -3.92 -2.04
C ILE A 54 -5.85 -4.33 -1.53
N MET A 55 -5.94 -4.85 -0.30
CA MET A 55 -7.22 -5.23 0.29
C MET A 55 -8.14 -4.01 0.46
N GLY A 56 -7.63 -2.88 0.93
CA GLY A 56 -8.41 -1.64 1.06
C GLY A 56 -9.04 -1.21 -0.25
N SER A 57 -8.28 -1.23 -1.34
CA SER A 57 -8.79 -0.95 -2.69
C SER A 57 -9.87 -1.95 -3.12
N LEU A 58 -9.66 -3.26 -2.89
CA LEU A 58 -10.65 -4.29 -3.22
C LEU A 58 -11.96 -4.13 -2.44
N ILE A 59 -11.88 -3.83 -1.14
CA ILE A 59 -13.06 -3.64 -0.28
C ILE A 59 -13.84 -2.39 -0.71
N LYS A 60 -13.14 -1.26 -0.86
CA LYS A 60 -13.77 0.03 -1.13
C LYS A 60 -14.19 0.20 -2.59
N ASP A 61 -13.66 -0.58 -3.53
CA ASP A 61 -14.10 -0.56 -4.92
C ASP A 61 -14.96 -1.78 -5.29
N HIS A 62 -14.37 -2.97 -5.29
CA HIS A 62 -15.03 -4.17 -5.83
C HIS A 62 -16.17 -4.65 -4.92
N PHE A 63 -15.89 -4.83 -3.63
CA PHE A 63 -16.89 -5.30 -2.68
C PHE A 63 -18.00 -4.27 -2.46
N ALA A 64 -17.66 -2.98 -2.36
CA ALA A 64 -18.65 -1.89 -2.29
C ALA A 64 -19.66 -1.94 -3.45
N LYS A 65 -19.17 -2.07 -4.70
CA LYS A 65 -20.03 -2.23 -5.89
C LYS A 65 -20.92 -3.47 -5.80
N GLN A 66 -20.37 -4.61 -5.37
CA GLN A 66 -21.15 -5.85 -5.22
C GLN A 66 -22.28 -5.72 -4.19
N GLN A 67 -22.04 -4.99 -3.11
CA GLN A 67 -23.04 -4.76 -2.07
C GLN A 67 -23.95 -3.55 -2.35
N SER A 68 -23.78 -2.88 -3.49
CA SER A 68 -24.48 -1.63 -3.81
C SER A 68 -24.32 -0.55 -2.73
N LEU A 69 -23.15 -0.51 -2.09
CA LEU A 69 -22.76 0.48 -1.08
C LEU A 69 -21.79 1.50 -1.68
N ALA A 70 -21.87 2.73 -1.21
CA ALA A 70 -20.82 3.71 -1.44
C ALA A 70 -19.58 3.39 -0.56
N PRO A 71 -18.35 3.66 -1.03
CA PRO A 71 -17.12 3.40 -0.28
C PRO A 71 -17.10 3.99 1.14
N ASP A 72 -17.71 5.16 1.33
CA ASP A 72 -17.82 5.88 2.62
C ASP A 72 -18.80 5.23 3.61
N GLN A 73 -19.66 4.33 3.15
CA GLN A 73 -20.55 3.53 4.00
C GLN A 73 -19.87 2.30 4.61
N ILE A 74 -18.65 1.99 4.19
CA ILE A 74 -17.86 0.86 4.72
C ILE A 74 -16.77 1.44 5.59
N TYR A 75 -16.63 0.97 6.83
CA TYR A 75 -15.49 1.31 7.68
C TYR A 75 -14.49 0.15 7.70
N HIS A 76 -13.39 0.28 6.98
CA HIS A 76 -12.40 -0.79 6.79
C HIS A 76 -11.29 -0.68 7.84
N VAL A 77 -11.27 -1.65 8.75
CA VAL A 77 -10.27 -1.77 9.82
C VAL A 77 -9.35 -2.94 9.53
N THR A 78 -8.05 -2.76 9.76
CA THR A 78 -7.05 -3.83 9.65
C THR A 78 -6.30 -4.04 10.96
N VAL A 79 -5.98 -5.29 11.28
CA VAL A 79 -5.12 -5.65 12.40
C VAL A 79 -3.72 -5.95 11.88
N MET A 80 -2.72 -5.23 12.37
CA MET A 80 -1.35 -5.30 11.85
C MET A 80 -0.32 -5.48 12.97
N PRO A 81 0.76 -6.25 12.74
CA PRO A 81 1.85 -6.37 13.73
C PRO A 81 2.82 -5.18 13.71
N CYS A 82 2.49 -4.08 13.01
CA CYS A 82 3.42 -2.99 12.72
C CYS A 82 2.73 -1.62 12.86
N TYR A 83 3.37 -0.69 13.56
CA TYR A 83 2.87 0.68 13.72
C TYR A 83 2.93 1.49 12.42
N ASP A 84 3.96 1.28 11.59
CA ASP A 84 4.12 2.04 10.34
C ASP A 84 3.01 1.76 9.33
N LYS A 85 2.23 0.69 9.52
CA LYS A 85 1.02 0.44 8.72
C LYS A 85 -0.07 1.50 8.93
N LYS A 86 -0.11 2.15 10.09
CA LYS A 86 -0.95 3.34 10.33
C LYS A 86 -0.48 4.50 9.43
N LEU A 87 0.83 4.71 9.34
CA LEU A 87 1.42 5.76 8.49
C LEU A 87 1.15 5.48 7.00
N GLU A 88 1.28 4.23 6.57
CA GLU A 88 0.92 3.83 5.20
C GLU A 88 -0.53 4.17 4.88
N ALA A 89 -1.49 3.74 5.70
CA ALA A 89 -2.91 4.02 5.49
C ALA A 89 -3.25 5.53 5.49
N SER A 90 -2.43 6.33 6.18
CA SER A 90 -2.61 7.78 6.25
C SER A 90 -2.10 8.55 5.02
N ARG A 91 -1.34 7.91 4.11
CA ARG A 91 -0.81 8.58 2.91
C ARG A 91 -1.93 9.23 2.08
N PRO A 92 -1.72 10.46 1.58
CA PRO A 92 -2.70 11.14 0.71
C PRO A 92 -3.06 10.32 -0.53
N ASP A 93 -2.10 9.55 -1.07
CA ASP A 93 -2.27 8.67 -2.23
C ASP A 93 -3.40 7.63 -2.09
N PHE A 94 -3.87 7.38 -0.86
CA PHE A 94 -4.90 6.38 -0.54
C PHE A 94 -6.21 7.00 -0.05
N PHE A 95 -6.38 8.31 -0.22
CA PHE A 95 -7.63 9.01 0.02
C PHE A 95 -8.50 9.04 -1.23
N ILE A 96 -9.77 8.64 -1.09
CA ILE A 96 -10.77 8.58 -2.15
C ILE A 96 -11.56 9.90 -2.12
N GLU A 97 -11.07 10.92 -2.81
CA GLU A 97 -11.64 12.28 -2.78
C GLU A 97 -13.14 12.32 -3.08
N LYS A 98 -13.60 11.56 -4.08
CA LYS A 98 -15.03 11.51 -4.47
C LYS A 98 -15.95 11.12 -3.32
N HIS A 99 -15.47 10.27 -2.41
CA HIS A 99 -16.23 9.72 -1.29
C HIS A 99 -15.76 10.24 0.07
N GLN A 100 -14.75 11.12 0.10
CA GLN A 100 -14.18 11.67 1.34
C GLN A 100 -13.80 10.59 2.37
N THR A 101 -13.29 9.44 1.90
CA THR A 101 -12.94 8.27 2.74
C THR A 101 -11.57 7.73 2.35
N ARG A 102 -11.00 6.81 3.14
CA ARG A 102 -9.72 6.15 2.83
C ARG A 102 -9.97 4.73 2.34
N GLU A 103 -9.01 4.20 1.58
CA GLU A 103 -9.00 2.76 1.25
C GLU A 103 -8.89 1.89 2.53
N VAL A 104 -8.19 2.38 3.56
CA VAL A 104 -8.09 1.79 4.90
C VAL A 104 -8.35 2.88 5.92
N ASP A 105 -9.43 2.77 6.68
CA ASP A 105 -9.88 3.82 7.59
C ASP A 105 -9.13 3.76 8.94
N CYS A 106 -8.85 2.56 9.43
CA CYS A 106 -8.17 2.36 10.70
C CYS A 106 -7.21 1.16 10.65
N VAL A 107 -6.09 1.32 11.34
CA VAL A 107 -5.12 0.24 11.57
C VAL A 107 -4.93 0.10 13.07
N ILE A 108 -5.23 -1.09 13.58
CA ILE A 108 -5.07 -1.47 14.99
C ILE A 108 -3.90 -2.44 15.06
N THR A 109 -2.99 -2.23 16.00
CA THR A 109 -1.88 -3.14 16.23
C THR A 109 -2.32 -4.34 17.05
N THR A 110 -1.60 -5.46 16.96
CA THR A 110 -1.87 -6.64 17.80
C THR A 110 -1.86 -6.30 19.30
N GLY A 111 -0.96 -5.41 19.75
CA GLY A 111 -0.92 -4.93 21.13
C GLY A 111 -2.09 -4.03 21.51
N GLU A 112 -2.64 -3.24 20.58
CA GLU A 112 -3.86 -2.45 20.82
C GLU A 112 -5.09 -3.36 20.89
N VAL A 113 -5.18 -4.39 20.04
CA VAL A 113 -6.25 -5.41 20.14
C VAL A 113 -6.23 -6.07 21.51
N LEU A 114 -5.05 -6.46 22.02
CA LEU A 114 -4.94 -7.08 23.35
C LEU A 114 -5.44 -6.16 24.48
N LYS A 115 -5.28 -4.83 24.35
CA LYS A 115 -5.77 -3.87 25.35
C LYS A 115 -7.29 -3.65 25.33
N LEU A 116 -7.95 -4.04 24.24
CA LEU A 116 -9.41 -3.93 24.09
C LEU A 116 -10.16 -5.15 24.63
N LEU A 117 -9.45 -6.28 24.80
CA LEU A 117 -9.96 -7.53 25.37
C LEU A 117 -9.85 -7.52 26.90
#